data_AF-A0A9Q3UH11-F1
#
_entry.id   AF-A0A9Q3UH11-F1
#
_cell.length_a   1.000
_cell.length_b   1.000
_cell.length_c   1.000
_cell.angle_alpha   90.00
_cell.angle_beta   90.00
_cell.angle_gamma   90.00
#
_symmetry.space_group_name_H-M   'P 1'
#
loop_
_entity.id
_entity.type
_entity.pdbx_description
1 polymer ?
#
loop_
_entity_poly.entity_id
_entity_poly.type
_entity_poly.pdbx_seq_one_letter_code
_entity_poly.pdbx_strand_id
1 'polypeptide(L)'
;MNFVIKTRKLTENDLGRDCPFPVLEQERYEEQLKQLAEDFKAIKGINSASAVGAEIHIDSSYSEQELLNNLKHLFQRDFCIVRFQAIESLA
;
A
#
# COMPACT_ATOMS: atom_id res chain seq x y z
N MET A 1 5.63 14.05 -8.92
CA MET A 1 4.80 13.24 -9.85
C MET A 1 3.77 12.55 -8.99
N ASN A 2 2.52 12.58 -9.41
CA ASN A 2 1.42 12.08 -8.60
C ASN A 2 1.10 10.65 -9.01
N PHE A 3 0.99 9.77 -8.01
CA PHE A 3 0.65 8.37 -8.20
C PHE A 3 -0.47 7.97 -7.25
N VAL A 4 -1.27 7.00 -7.67
CA VAL A 4 -2.27 6.34 -6.84
C VAL A 4 -1.92 4.86 -6.77
N ILE A 5 -1.73 4.37 -5.56
CA ILE A 5 -1.62 2.94 -5.29
C ILE A 5 -2.99 2.43 -4.86
N LYS A 6 -3.57 1.56 -5.69
CA LYS A 6 -4.83 0.87 -5.38
C LYS A 6 -4.54 -0.34 -4.51
N THR A 7 -5.26 -0.43 -3.41
CA THR A 7 -5.16 -1.54 -2.48
C THR A 7 -6.54 -2.12 -2.20
N ARG A 8 -6.57 -3.32 -1.64
CA ARG A 8 -7.80 -3.91 -1.11
C ARG A 8 -7.50 -4.66 0.18
N LYS A 9 -8.54 -4.86 0.99
CA LYS A 9 -8.50 -5.79 2.11
C LYS A 9 -8.42 -7.25 1.63
N LEU A 10 -7.96 -8.11 2.52
CA LEU A 10 -8.07 -9.55 2.31
C LEU A 10 -9.53 -10.00 2.37
N THR A 11 -9.78 -11.09 1.66
CA THR A 11 -11.06 -11.78 1.56
C THR A 11 -10.86 -13.26 1.85
N GLU A 12 -11.95 -14.01 2.00
CA GLU A 12 -11.90 -15.47 2.20
C GLU A 12 -11.18 -16.21 1.07
N ASN A 13 -11.13 -15.62 -0.13
CA ASN A 13 -10.40 -16.17 -1.28
C ASN A 13 -8.88 -15.98 -1.20
N ASP A 14 -8.41 -15.08 -0.34
CA ASP A 14 -6.98 -14.86 -0.10
C ASP A 14 -6.42 -15.82 0.96
N LEU A 15 -7.28 -16.65 1.55
CA LEU A 15 -6.94 -17.58 2.61
C LEU A 15 -6.22 -18.80 2.02
N GLY A 16 -4.99 -19.02 2.45
CA GLY A 16 -4.13 -20.09 1.94
C GLY A 16 -2.78 -20.14 2.65
N ARG A 17 -1.85 -20.96 2.15
CA ARG A 17 -0.50 -21.14 2.73
C ARG A 17 0.26 -19.83 2.92
N ASP A 18 0.00 -18.83 2.07
CA ASP A 18 0.74 -17.58 2.09
C ASP A 18 0.41 -16.75 3.33
N CYS A 19 -0.82 -16.79 3.86
CA CYS A 19 -1.21 -16.01 5.04
C CYS A 19 -1.94 -16.89 6.07
N PRO A 20 -1.22 -17.45 7.06
CA PRO A 20 -1.82 -18.35 8.05
C PRO A 20 -2.77 -17.65 9.04
N PHE A 21 -2.61 -16.34 9.24
CA PHE A 21 -3.40 -15.51 10.14
C PHE A 21 -3.83 -14.21 9.42
N PRO A 22 -4.85 -14.30 8.53
CA PRO A 22 -5.38 -13.14 7.82
C PRO A 22 -6.03 -12.15 8.79
N VAL A 23 -5.94 -10.86 8.48
CA VAL A 23 -6.73 -9.82 9.13
C VAL A 23 -7.83 -9.41 8.16
N LEU A 24 -9.09 -9.68 8.54
CA LEU A 24 -10.27 -9.44 7.69
C LEU A 24 -11.09 -8.24 8.17
N GLU A 25 -10.79 -7.73 9.37
CA GLU A 25 -11.45 -6.59 9.98
C GLU A 25 -11.17 -5.30 9.20
N GLN A 26 -12.24 -4.60 8.81
CA GLN A 26 -12.17 -3.35 8.05
C GLN A 26 -11.37 -2.27 8.79
N GLU A 27 -11.59 -2.13 10.10
CA GLU A 27 -10.91 -1.12 10.93
C GLU A 27 -9.40 -1.33 10.93
N ARG A 28 -8.95 -2.59 11.08
CA ARG A 28 -7.53 -2.95 11.05
C ARG A 28 -6.90 -2.69 9.68
N TYR A 29 -7.63 -2.98 8.61
CA TYR A 29 -7.18 -2.66 7.26
C TYR A 29 -6.96 -1.15 7.07
N GLU A 30 -7.90 -0.32 7.53
CA GLU A 30 -7.81 1.14 7.41
C GLU A 30 -6.69 1.73 8.30
N GLU A 31 -6.52 1.21 9.51
CA GLU A 31 -5.39 1.54 10.38
C GLU A 31 -4.06 1.23 9.70
N GLN A 32 -3.92 0.01 9.15
CA GLN A 32 -2.70 -0.42 8.47
C GLN A 32 -2.43 0.41 7.21
N LEU A 33 -3.47 0.77 6.45
CA LEU A 33 -3.31 1.59 5.25
C LEU A 33 -2.79 2.99 5.58
N LYS A 34 -3.29 3.60 6.67
CA LYS A 34 -2.77 4.88 7.18
C LYS A 34 -1.32 4.75 7.63
N GLN A 35 -0.98 3.70 8.37
CA GLN A 35 0.40 3.45 8.80
C GLN A 35 1.33 3.26 7.59
N LEU A 36 0.89 2.52 6.58
CA LEU A 36 1.65 2.30 5.35
C LEU A 36 1.91 3.61 4.60
N ALA A 37 0.93 4.52 4.54
CA ALA A 37 1.12 5.84 3.96
C ALA A 37 2.14 6.69 4.76
N GLU A 38 2.16 6.60 6.10
CA GLU A 38 3.19 7.25 6.91
C GLU A 38 4.58 6.66 6.68
N ASP A 39 4.67 5.33 6.57
CA ASP A 39 5.93 4.65 6.25
C ASP A 39 6.46 5.08 4.87
N PHE A 40 5.58 5.36 3.90
CA PHE A 40 5.98 5.89 2.59
C PHE A 40 6.60 7.28 2.70
N LYS A 41 6.06 8.16 3.57
CA LYS A 41 6.65 9.49 3.79
C LYS A 41 8.07 9.42 4.34
N ALA A 42 8.45 8.34 5.02
CA ALA A 42 9.80 8.14 5.53
C ALA A 42 10.81 7.80 4.42
N ILE A 43 10.36 7.41 3.22
CA ILE A 43 11.24 7.10 2.09
C ILE A 43 11.69 8.40 1.43
N LYS A 44 13.02 8.59 1.40
CA LYS A 44 13.65 9.71 0.68
C LYS A 44 13.20 9.71 -0.78
N GLY A 45 12.67 10.82 -1.27
CA GLY A 45 12.14 10.94 -2.65
C GLY A 45 10.61 10.84 -2.75
N ILE A 46 9.93 10.50 -1.66
CA ILE A 46 8.49 10.73 -1.51
C ILE A 46 8.29 12.08 -0.82
N ASN A 47 7.58 13.00 -1.48
CA ASN A 47 7.30 14.32 -0.96
C ASN A 47 6.08 14.29 -0.02
N SER A 48 5.06 13.51 -0.39
CA SER A 48 3.87 13.29 0.42
C SER A 48 3.22 11.96 0.10
N ALA A 49 2.52 11.40 1.09
CA ALA A 49 1.67 10.23 0.91
C ALA A 49 0.44 10.33 1.83
N SER A 50 -0.72 9.88 1.39
CA SER A 50 -1.94 9.85 2.22
C SER A 50 -2.86 8.71 1.82
N ALA A 51 -3.52 8.11 2.81
CA ALA A 51 -4.53 7.09 2.57
C ALA A 51 -5.91 7.76 2.35
N VAL A 52 -6.57 7.41 1.24
CA VAL A 52 -7.92 7.87 0.89
C VAL A 52 -8.75 6.64 0.50
N GLY A 53 -9.66 6.22 1.37
CA GLY A 53 -10.44 5.00 1.16
C GLY A 53 -9.53 3.76 1.07
N ALA A 54 -9.54 3.10 -0.10
CA ALA A 54 -8.70 1.94 -0.37
C ALA A 54 -7.44 2.28 -1.20
N GLU A 55 -7.10 3.56 -1.29
CA GLU A 55 -6.00 4.05 -2.10
C GLU A 55 -4.95 4.76 -1.24
N ILE A 56 -3.70 4.72 -1.69
CA ILE A 56 -2.64 5.59 -1.17
C ILE A 56 -2.23 6.54 -2.30
N HIS A 57 -2.46 7.82 -2.07
CA HIS A 57 -2.09 8.92 -2.95
C HIS A 57 -0.67 9.35 -2.60
N ILE A 58 0.21 9.44 -3.60
CA ILE A 58 1.64 9.68 -3.41
C ILE A 58 2.09 10.79 -4.35
N ASP A 59 2.76 11.82 -3.82
CA ASP A 59 3.61 12.69 -4.63
C ASP A 59 5.07 12.31 -4.42
N SER A 60 5.76 11.98 -5.51
CA SER A 60 7.15 11.53 -5.47
C SER A 60 7.97 12.08 -6.65
N SER A 61 9.27 12.23 -6.43
CA SER A 61 10.23 12.50 -7.51
C SER A 61 10.65 11.25 -8.28
N TYR A 62 10.26 10.06 -7.82
CA TYR A 62 10.60 8.79 -8.46
C TYR A 62 9.67 8.44 -9.62
N SER A 63 10.23 7.72 -10.59
CA SER A 63 9.43 7.00 -11.58
C SER A 63 8.60 5.89 -10.92
N GLU A 64 7.56 5.44 -11.61
CA GLU A 64 6.70 4.35 -11.13
C GLU A 64 7.50 3.08 -10.76
N GLN A 65 8.48 2.71 -11.58
CA GLN A 65 9.31 1.52 -11.36
C GLN A 65 10.20 1.66 -10.13
N GLU A 66 10.78 2.85 -9.90
CA GLU A 66 11.55 3.14 -8.69
C GLU A 66 10.66 3.10 -7.45
N LEU A 67 9.45 3.66 -7.51
CA LEU A 67 8.48 3.56 -6.42
C LEU A 67 8.18 2.10 -6.10
N LEU A 68 7.81 1.30 -7.08
CA LEU A 68 7.51 -0.12 -6.87
C LEU A 68 8.66 -0.87 -6.19
N ASN A 69 9.91 -0.62 -6.63
CA ASN A 69 11.09 -1.24 -6.02
C ASN A 69 11.28 -0.81 -4.56
N ASN A 70 11.09 0.48 -4.27
CA ASN A 70 11.24 0.99 -2.90
C ASN A 70 10.10 0.52 -1.99
N LEU A 71 8.87 0.39 -2.49
CA LEU A 71 7.70 0.06 -1.68
C LEU A 71 7.47 -1.45 -1.48
N LYS A 72 8.09 -2.29 -2.31
CA LYS A 72 7.88 -3.74 -2.32
C LYS A 72 7.98 -4.40 -0.93
N HIS A 73 9.01 -4.03 -0.16
CA HIS A 73 9.25 -4.63 1.15
C HIS A 73 8.17 -4.26 2.19
N LEU A 74 7.56 -3.08 2.08
CA LEU A 74 6.48 -2.64 2.96
C LEU A 74 5.20 -3.43 2.69
N PHE A 75 4.84 -3.61 1.41
CA PHE A 75 3.71 -4.46 1.03
C PHE A 75 3.95 -5.94 1.36
N GLN A 76 5.20 -6.42 1.34
CA GLN A 76 5.54 -7.76 1.81
C GLN A 76 5.39 -7.93 3.31
N ARG A 77 5.68 -6.90 4.12
CA ARG A 77 5.47 -6.92 5.57
C ARG A 77 3.98 -7.04 5.91
N ASP A 78 3.15 -6.26 5.21
CA ASP A 78 1.73 -6.09 5.55
C ASP A 78 0.79 -6.92 4.66
N PHE A 79 1.33 -7.88 3.90
CA PHE A 79 0.60 -8.62 2.87
C PHE A 79 -0.62 -9.42 3.40
N CYS A 80 -0.62 -9.74 4.70
CA CYS A 80 -1.68 -10.43 5.41
C CYS A 80 -2.85 -9.51 5.83
N ILE A 81 -2.74 -8.21 5.55
CA ILE A 81 -3.72 -7.18 5.92
C ILE A 81 -4.10 -6.35 4.68
N VAL A 82 -3.10 -5.92 3.91
CA VAL A 82 -3.25 -5.03 2.76
C VAL A 82 -2.74 -5.73 1.49
N ARG A 83 -3.60 -5.86 0.48
CA ARG A 83 -3.22 -6.37 -0.84
C ARG A 83 -3.01 -5.22 -1.82
N PHE A 84 -1.80 -5.12 -2.35
CA PHE A 84 -1.50 -4.29 -3.51
C PHE A 84 -2.28 -4.79 -4.73
N GLN A 85 -2.87 -3.89 -5.50
CA GLN A 85 -3.55 -4.21 -6.76
C GLN A 85 -2.84 -3.60 -7.96
N ALA A 86 -2.63 -2.29 -7.92
CA ALA A 86 -2.04 -1.54 -9.03
C ALA A 86 -1.42 -0.23 -8.52
N ILE A 87 -0.53 0.33 -9.34
CA ILE A 87 -0.07 1.71 -9.24
C ILE A 87 -0.43 2.41 -10.55
N GLU A 88 -0.89 3.65 -10.46
CA GLU A 88 -1.29 4.46 -11.61
C GLU A 88 -0.68 5.86 -11.47
N SER A 89 -0.05 6.36 -12.53
CA SER A 89 0.37 7.75 -12.59
C SER A 89 -0.84 8.64 -12.88
N LEU A 90 -1.04 9.67 -12.06
CA LEU A 90 -1.98 10.74 -12.33
C LEU A 90 -1.26 11.81 -13.17
N ALA A 91 -1.70 11.98 -14.41
CA ALA A 91 -1.20 12.99 -15.33
C ALA A 91 -1.65 14.41 -14.92
#